data_AF-A0A919M6J8-F1
#
_entry.id   AF-A0A919M6J8-F1
#
_cell.length_a   1.000
_cell.length_b   1.000
_cell.length_c   1.000
_cell.angle_alpha   90.00
_cell.angle_beta   90.00
_cell.angle_gamma   90.00
#
_symmetry.space_group_name_H-M   'P 1'
#
loop_
_entity.id
_entity.type
_entity.pdbx_description
1 polymer ?
#
loop_
_entity_poly.entity_id
_entity_poly.type
_entity_poly.pdbx_seq_one_letter_code
_entity_poly.pdbx_strand_id
1 'polypeptide(L)'
;MAEIHHFDHGWVTPAFSYLLSVLGSLLGLIGAVRLRSAHTGAEKGWWLVLSTLAIGATGIWTMHFVAMLGFEVVGSQVRYDVGLTAASVLIAIVAVGAGLAIALLGNGARNLRILVGGVLAGLGVAAMHYTGMAAMRLDGEIHYAGSRVTLSIVIAVVAATVALWLTLVVRKPAVIFISALVMGIAVNGMHFTGMSAMSVTEEQHFGAIKGASAGSLLVPIGVTVVFAILGMVYALMAAPSEEDRAASEFLKARIDARMAQQARQAAQQASSRGTLGNGNWTYRDRGQQ
;
A
#
# COMPACT_ATOMS: atom_id res chain seq x y z
N MET A 1 -9.08 -39.54 -6.03
CA MET A 1 -8.98 -38.17 -5.46
C MET A 1 -7.72 -38.18 -4.62
N ALA A 2 -6.73 -37.34 -4.94
CA ALA A 2 -5.54 -37.20 -4.10
C ALA A 2 -5.97 -36.70 -2.73
N GLU A 3 -5.44 -37.27 -1.64
CA GLU A 3 -5.63 -36.72 -0.31
C GLU A 3 -4.87 -35.39 -0.21
N ILE A 4 -5.64 -34.31 -0.05
CA ILE A 4 -5.09 -32.97 0.15
C ILE A 4 -4.76 -32.81 1.63
N HIS A 5 -3.49 -32.99 1.99
CA HIS A 5 -3.00 -32.64 3.32
C HIS A 5 -2.79 -31.12 3.41
N HIS A 6 -3.75 -30.42 4.00
CA HIS A 6 -3.65 -28.98 4.22
C HIS A 6 -2.54 -28.57 5.23
N PHE A 7 -1.79 -29.52 5.82
CA PHE A 7 -0.99 -29.30 7.05
C PHE A 7 0.28 -30.16 7.24
N ASP A 8 1.03 -30.56 6.20
CA ASP A 8 2.24 -31.39 6.42
C ASP A 8 3.38 -30.66 7.18
N HIS A 9 3.34 -29.31 7.24
CA HIS A 9 4.21 -28.49 8.11
C HIS A 9 3.49 -27.99 9.40
N GLY A 10 2.33 -28.56 9.72
CA GLY A 10 1.47 -28.12 10.83
C GLY A 10 0.86 -26.73 10.64
N TRP A 11 0.46 -26.08 11.74
CA TRP A 11 -0.16 -24.75 11.74
C TRP A 11 0.81 -23.59 11.39
N VAL A 12 2.08 -23.89 11.08
CA VAL A 12 3.13 -22.89 10.90
C VAL A 12 2.86 -22.00 9.69
N THR A 13 2.55 -22.59 8.53
CA THR A 13 2.34 -21.81 7.31
C THR A 13 1.09 -20.93 7.37
N PRO A 14 -0.08 -21.43 7.82
CA PRO A 14 -1.25 -20.59 8.05
C PRO A 14 -1.04 -19.51 9.12
N ALA A 15 -0.26 -19.80 10.16
CA ALA A 15 0.09 -18.79 11.17
C ALA A 15 0.99 -17.70 10.56
N PHE A 16 1.98 -18.07 9.76
CA PHE A 16 2.88 -17.11 9.13
C PHE A 16 2.17 -16.28 8.06
N SER A 17 1.30 -16.89 7.26
CA SER A 17 0.44 -16.19 6.30
C SER A 17 -0.46 -15.18 7.03
N TYR A 18 -1.07 -15.59 8.14
CA TYR A 18 -1.83 -14.69 8.99
C TYR A 18 -0.98 -13.52 9.52
N LEU A 19 0.20 -13.78 10.07
CA LEU A 19 1.10 -12.72 10.55
C LEU A 19 1.49 -11.73 9.45
N LEU A 20 1.80 -12.20 8.24
CA LEU A 20 2.09 -11.34 7.09
C LEU A 20 0.90 -10.46 6.72
N SER A 21 -0.32 -11.01 6.72
CA SER A 21 -1.53 -10.21 6.47
C SER A 21 -1.79 -9.16 7.54
N VAL A 22 -1.54 -9.48 8.81
CA VAL A 22 -1.66 -8.54 9.92
C VAL A 22 -0.61 -7.43 9.79
N LEU A 23 0.65 -7.77 9.52
CA LEU A 23 1.72 -6.80 9.36
C LEU A 23 1.46 -5.85 8.17
N GLY A 24 1.10 -6.40 7.00
CA GLY A 24 0.76 -5.59 5.84
C GLY A 24 -0.45 -4.69 6.08
N SER A 25 -1.49 -5.20 6.75
CA SER A 25 -2.69 -4.43 7.12
C SER A 25 -2.37 -3.33 8.13
N LEU A 26 -1.54 -3.61 9.14
CA LEU A 26 -1.12 -2.66 10.17
C LEU A 26 -0.33 -1.51 9.54
N LEU A 27 0.72 -1.82 8.78
CA LEU A 27 1.55 -0.83 8.10
C LEU A 27 0.72 -0.03 7.07
N GLY A 28 -0.18 -0.70 6.36
CA GLY A 28 -1.13 -0.09 5.44
C GLY A 28 -2.07 0.93 6.09
N LEU A 29 -2.67 0.57 7.22
CA LEU A 29 -3.57 1.46 7.96
C LEU A 29 -2.81 2.66 8.55
N ILE A 30 -1.59 2.45 9.07
CA ILE A 30 -0.73 3.55 9.53
C ILE A 30 -0.42 4.49 8.36
N GLY A 31 -0.02 3.94 7.21
CA GLY A 31 0.21 4.70 5.99
C GLY A 31 -1.04 5.48 5.54
N ALA A 32 -2.23 4.88 5.62
CA ALA A 32 -3.48 5.55 5.29
C ALA A 32 -3.86 6.67 6.27
N VAL A 33 -3.50 6.54 7.55
CA VAL A 33 -3.61 7.63 8.54
C VAL A 33 -2.68 8.77 8.14
N ARG A 34 -1.41 8.48 7.83
CA ARG A 34 -0.43 9.50 7.38
C ARG A 34 -0.83 10.18 6.08
N LEU A 35 -1.40 9.42 5.13
CA LEU A 35 -1.95 9.92 3.88
C LEU A 35 -3.04 10.98 4.10
N ARG A 36 -3.95 10.76 5.05
CA ARG A 36 -5.02 11.73 5.37
C ARG A 36 -4.51 12.97 6.08
N SER A 37 -3.40 12.86 6.82
CA SER A 37 -2.74 13.97 7.51
C SER A 37 -1.64 14.64 6.67
N ALA A 38 -1.52 14.29 5.38
CA ALA A 38 -0.54 14.88 4.47
C ALA A 38 -1.04 16.23 3.92
N HIS A 39 -0.14 17.21 3.90
CA HIS A 39 -0.46 18.58 3.48
C HIS A 39 -0.19 18.80 1.99
N THR A 40 0.81 18.12 1.43
CA THR A 40 1.22 18.28 0.03
C THR A 40 0.76 17.12 -0.85
N GLY A 41 0.63 17.36 -2.17
CA GLY A 41 0.32 16.30 -3.13
C GLY A 41 1.40 15.21 -3.19
N ALA A 42 2.67 15.58 -3.03
CA ALA A 42 3.80 14.65 -3.02
C ALA A 42 3.75 13.72 -1.81
N GLU A 43 3.50 14.26 -0.60
CA GLU A 43 3.31 13.44 0.60
C GLU A 43 2.13 12.49 0.45
N LYS A 44 1.01 12.97 -0.13
CA LYS A 44 -0.15 12.11 -0.40
C LYS A 44 0.20 10.97 -1.37
N GLY A 45 0.90 11.26 -2.47
CA GLY A 45 1.37 10.24 -3.38
C GLY A 45 2.29 9.21 -2.70
N TRP A 46 3.22 9.68 -1.88
CA TRP A 46 4.17 8.83 -1.16
C TRP A 46 3.47 7.87 -0.18
N TRP A 47 2.62 8.39 0.70
CA TRP A 47 1.89 7.56 1.66
C TRP A 47 0.89 6.61 0.99
N LEU A 48 0.32 7.00 -0.15
CA LEU A 48 -0.52 6.12 -0.96
C LEU A 48 0.29 4.92 -1.50
N VAL A 49 1.46 5.18 -2.10
CA VAL A 49 2.35 4.12 -2.60
C VAL A 49 2.75 3.18 -1.48
N LEU A 50 3.23 3.72 -0.36
CA LEU A 50 3.63 2.91 0.79
C LEU A 50 2.47 2.06 1.35
N SER A 51 1.27 2.64 1.50
CA SER A 51 0.09 1.90 1.96
C SER A 51 -0.32 0.80 0.99
N THR A 52 -0.22 1.08 -0.31
CA THR A 52 -0.53 0.13 -1.39
C THR A 52 0.43 -1.05 -1.36
N LEU A 53 1.73 -0.81 -1.24
CA LEU A 53 2.73 -1.87 -1.16
C LEU A 53 2.55 -2.70 0.12
N ALA A 54 2.28 -2.05 1.26
CA ALA A 54 2.05 -2.75 2.52
C ALA A 54 0.82 -3.67 2.47
N ILE A 55 -0.32 -3.17 1.98
CA ILE A 55 -1.55 -3.96 1.91
C ILE A 55 -1.48 -4.97 0.76
N GLY A 56 -1.26 -4.48 -0.47
CA GLY A 56 -1.33 -5.29 -1.68
C GLY A 56 -0.19 -6.31 -1.80
N ALA A 57 1.06 -5.86 -1.71
CA ALA A 57 2.21 -6.74 -1.89
C ALA A 57 2.44 -7.61 -0.65
N THR A 58 2.60 -7.01 0.54
CA THR A 58 2.92 -7.78 1.75
C THR A 58 1.69 -8.46 2.35
N GLY A 59 0.61 -7.71 2.59
CA GLY A 59 -0.54 -8.21 3.36
C GLY A 59 -1.41 -9.20 2.61
N ILE A 60 -1.49 -9.08 1.28
CA ILE A 60 -2.38 -9.90 0.45
C ILE A 60 -1.56 -10.86 -0.42
N TRP A 61 -0.66 -10.36 -1.27
CA TRP A 61 0.05 -11.23 -2.22
C TRP A 61 1.09 -12.15 -1.55
N THR A 62 1.98 -11.63 -0.69
CA THR A 62 2.95 -12.46 0.03
C THR A 62 2.23 -13.44 0.95
N MET A 63 1.19 -13.00 1.67
CA MET A 63 0.36 -13.90 2.45
C MET A 63 -0.17 -15.05 1.60
N HIS A 64 -0.82 -14.74 0.48
CA HIS A 64 -1.38 -15.72 -0.44
C HIS A 64 -0.32 -16.70 -0.93
N PHE A 65 0.82 -16.20 -1.37
CA PHE A 65 1.91 -17.04 -1.89
C PHE A 65 2.48 -17.95 -0.80
N VAL A 66 2.77 -17.42 0.38
CA VAL A 66 3.28 -18.22 1.51
C VAL A 66 2.27 -19.28 1.93
N ALA A 67 0.97 -18.96 1.98
CA ALA A 67 -0.07 -19.93 2.26
C ALA A 67 -0.10 -21.07 1.23
N MET A 68 0.05 -20.76 -0.08
CA MET A 68 0.16 -21.79 -1.12
C MET A 68 1.44 -22.63 -1.00
N LEU A 69 2.56 -22.07 -0.54
CA LEU A 69 3.79 -22.84 -0.36
C LEU A 69 3.68 -23.91 0.73
N GLY A 70 2.79 -23.71 1.72
CA GLY A 70 2.48 -24.73 2.72
C GLY A 70 1.55 -25.82 2.22
N PHE A 71 1.05 -25.70 0.99
CA PHE A 71 0.21 -26.67 0.34
C PHE A 71 1.08 -27.63 -0.47
N GLU A 72 1.15 -28.89 -0.02
CA GLU A 72 1.80 -29.96 -0.76
C GLU A 72 0.72 -30.90 -1.31
N VAL A 73 0.87 -31.28 -2.58
CA VAL A 73 0.06 -32.36 -3.18
C VAL A 73 0.90 -33.61 -3.06
N VAL A 74 0.45 -34.57 -2.22
CA VAL A 74 1.15 -35.84 -2.01
C VAL A 74 1.42 -36.49 -3.36
N GLY A 75 2.70 -36.73 -3.66
CA GLY A 75 3.13 -37.39 -4.90
C GLY A 75 3.45 -36.49 -6.10
N SER A 76 3.30 -35.16 -6.03
CA SER A 76 3.69 -34.24 -7.12
C SER A 76 4.54 -33.05 -6.66
N GLN A 77 5.52 -32.65 -7.46
CA GLN A 77 6.31 -31.45 -7.21
C GLN A 77 5.60 -30.21 -7.72
N VAL A 78 5.06 -29.38 -6.82
CA VAL A 78 4.48 -28.09 -7.21
C VAL A 78 5.57 -27.13 -7.68
N ARG A 79 5.47 -26.71 -8.94
CA ARG A 79 6.28 -25.66 -9.55
C ARG A 79 5.43 -24.41 -9.82
N TYR A 80 6.08 -23.29 -10.02
CA TYR A 80 5.41 -22.02 -10.23
C TYR A 80 5.87 -21.34 -11.52
N ASP A 81 4.91 -20.84 -12.28
CA ASP A 81 5.13 -19.94 -13.41
C ASP A 81 5.49 -18.54 -12.89
N VAL A 82 6.73 -18.12 -13.11
CA VAL A 82 7.25 -16.84 -12.63
C VAL A 82 6.50 -15.65 -13.27
N GLY A 83 6.07 -15.78 -14.53
CA GLY A 83 5.36 -14.73 -15.24
C GLY A 83 3.98 -14.47 -14.65
N LEU A 84 3.20 -15.53 -14.40
CA LEU A 84 1.90 -15.42 -13.75
C LEU A 84 2.01 -15.00 -12.28
N THR A 85 3.06 -15.45 -11.58
CA THR A 85 3.36 -15.02 -10.21
C THR A 85 3.63 -13.51 -10.14
N ALA A 86 4.41 -12.98 -11.09
CA ALA A 86 4.66 -11.55 -11.23
C ALA A 86 3.40 -10.76 -11.65
N ALA A 87 2.59 -11.30 -12.58
CA ALA A 87 1.33 -10.68 -12.97
C ALA A 87 0.36 -10.58 -11.77
N SER A 88 0.30 -11.63 -10.95
CA SER A 88 -0.52 -11.68 -9.72
C SER A 88 -0.18 -10.53 -8.77
N VAL A 89 1.10 -10.30 -8.42
CA VAL A 89 1.47 -9.18 -7.53
C VAL A 89 1.14 -7.81 -8.14
N LEU A 90 1.32 -7.64 -9.45
CA LEU A 90 0.98 -6.40 -10.13
C LEU A 90 -0.52 -6.13 -10.08
N ILE A 91 -1.36 -7.14 -10.28
CA ILE A 91 -2.82 -7.03 -10.14
C ILE A 91 -3.19 -6.56 -8.73
N ALA A 92 -2.59 -7.15 -7.69
CA ALA A 92 -2.84 -6.73 -6.31
C ALA A 92 -2.44 -5.27 -6.07
N ILE A 93 -1.23 -4.86 -6.47
CA ILE A 93 -0.74 -3.50 -6.28
C ILE A 93 -1.65 -2.49 -6.99
N VAL A 94 -1.99 -2.74 -8.25
CA VAL A 94 -2.83 -1.83 -9.04
C VAL A 94 -4.24 -1.73 -8.46
N ALA A 95 -4.87 -2.87 -8.15
CA ALA A 95 -6.24 -2.87 -7.66
C ALA A 95 -6.37 -2.26 -6.26
N VAL A 96 -5.47 -2.62 -5.33
CA VAL A 96 -5.46 -2.04 -3.98
C VAL A 96 -5.12 -0.56 -4.02
N GLY A 97 -4.13 -0.17 -4.84
CA GLY A 97 -3.73 1.23 -4.99
C GLY A 97 -4.84 2.08 -5.58
N ALA A 98 -5.53 1.60 -6.62
CA ALA A 98 -6.69 2.26 -7.17
C ALA A 98 -7.84 2.35 -6.15
N GLY A 99 -8.13 1.28 -5.42
CA GLY A 99 -9.15 1.28 -4.36
C GLY A 99 -8.85 2.30 -3.25
N LEU A 100 -7.61 2.35 -2.78
CA LEU A 100 -7.15 3.35 -1.80
C LEU A 100 -7.21 4.77 -2.36
N ALA A 101 -6.78 4.99 -3.60
CA ALA A 101 -6.83 6.30 -4.24
C ALA A 101 -8.27 6.80 -4.39
N ILE A 102 -9.19 5.94 -4.84
CA ILE A 102 -10.62 6.28 -4.94
C ILE A 102 -11.19 6.63 -3.55
N ALA A 103 -10.90 5.82 -2.53
CA ALA A 103 -11.44 6.01 -1.19
C ALA A 103 -10.88 7.26 -0.47
N LEU A 104 -9.58 7.53 -0.60
CA LEU A 104 -8.87 8.53 0.20
C LEU A 104 -8.62 9.85 -0.54
N LEU A 105 -8.51 9.84 -1.87
CA LEU A 105 -8.23 11.02 -2.69
C LEU A 105 -9.38 11.40 -3.63
N GLY A 106 -10.34 10.49 -3.86
CA GLY A 106 -11.48 10.75 -4.74
C GLY A 106 -12.42 11.84 -4.22
N ASN A 107 -13.13 12.48 -5.14
CA ASN A 107 -14.17 13.47 -4.84
C ASN A 107 -15.56 12.82 -4.72
N GLY A 108 -16.49 13.47 -4.00
CA GLY A 108 -17.88 13.03 -3.90
C GLY A 108 -18.25 12.28 -2.61
N ALA A 109 -19.43 11.64 -2.63
CA ALA A 109 -20.01 11.00 -1.46
C ALA A 109 -19.10 9.90 -0.89
N ARG A 110 -18.79 9.99 0.41
CA ARG A 110 -17.86 9.09 1.11
C ARG A 110 -18.23 7.61 0.93
N ASN A 111 -19.50 7.27 1.11
CA ASN A 111 -19.97 5.88 1.05
C ASN A 111 -19.83 5.31 -0.36
N LEU A 112 -20.10 6.12 -1.40
CA LEU A 112 -19.95 5.70 -2.79
C LEU A 112 -18.48 5.43 -3.14
N ARG A 113 -17.56 6.29 -2.71
CA ARG A 113 -16.12 6.08 -2.92
C ARG A 113 -15.61 4.80 -2.26
N ILE A 114 -16.04 4.53 -1.02
CA ILE A 114 -15.70 3.28 -0.32
C ILE A 114 -16.26 2.07 -1.07
N LEU A 115 -17.51 2.14 -1.52
CA LEU A 115 -18.15 1.04 -2.24
C LEU A 115 -17.45 0.75 -3.57
N VAL A 116 -17.23 1.78 -4.39
CA VAL A 116 -16.57 1.64 -5.70
C VAL A 116 -15.12 1.17 -5.53
N GLY A 117 -14.37 1.79 -4.62
CA GLY A 117 -13.00 1.38 -4.32
C GLY A 117 -12.93 -0.04 -3.75
N GLY A 118 -13.91 -0.43 -2.92
CA GLY A 118 -13.98 -1.73 -2.26
C GLY A 118 -14.33 -2.85 -3.23
N VAL A 119 -15.28 -2.61 -4.14
CA VAL A 119 -15.59 -3.53 -5.24
C VAL A 119 -14.38 -3.70 -6.16
N LEU A 120 -13.74 -2.61 -6.58
CA LEU A 120 -12.56 -2.68 -7.44
C LEU A 120 -11.40 -3.43 -6.77
N ALA A 121 -11.06 -3.07 -5.54
CA ALA A 121 -9.99 -3.72 -4.79
C ALA A 121 -10.33 -5.19 -4.51
N GLY A 122 -11.56 -5.51 -4.10
CA GLY A 122 -11.99 -6.87 -3.81
C GLY A 122 -11.97 -7.78 -5.03
N LEU A 123 -12.49 -7.32 -6.17
CA LEU A 123 -12.43 -8.05 -7.44
C LEU A 123 -10.98 -8.22 -7.91
N GLY A 124 -10.14 -7.20 -7.77
CA GLY A 124 -8.72 -7.30 -8.09
C GLY A 124 -7.95 -8.26 -7.16
N VAL A 125 -8.30 -8.31 -5.88
CA VAL A 125 -7.72 -9.27 -4.92
C VAL A 125 -8.16 -10.70 -5.23
N ALA A 126 -9.41 -10.91 -5.65
CA ALA A 126 -9.85 -12.21 -6.15
C ALA A 126 -9.13 -12.58 -7.48
N ALA A 127 -9.00 -11.63 -8.41
CA ALA A 127 -8.27 -11.85 -9.66
C ALA A 127 -6.79 -12.19 -9.41
N MET A 128 -6.14 -11.49 -8.48
CA MET A 128 -4.79 -11.79 -8.04
C MET A 128 -4.70 -13.21 -7.49
N HIS A 129 -5.62 -13.59 -6.60
CA HIS A 129 -5.65 -14.92 -5.99
C HIS A 129 -5.76 -16.01 -7.04
N TYR A 130 -6.73 -15.92 -7.95
CA TYR A 130 -6.91 -16.94 -9.00
C TYR A 130 -5.81 -16.93 -10.05
N THR A 131 -5.18 -15.76 -10.32
CA THR A 131 -3.97 -15.69 -11.16
C THR A 131 -2.78 -16.37 -10.48
N GLY A 132 -2.63 -16.21 -9.17
CA GLY A 132 -1.61 -16.90 -8.37
C GLY A 132 -1.84 -18.41 -8.35
N MET A 133 -3.09 -18.84 -8.21
CA MET A 133 -3.47 -20.26 -8.31
C MET A 133 -3.17 -20.84 -9.70
N ALA A 134 -3.48 -20.09 -10.77
CA ALA A 134 -3.16 -20.48 -12.14
C ALA A 134 -1.66 -20.53 -12.44
N ALA A 135 -0.82 -19.91 -11.60
CA ALA A 135 0.63 -20.01 -11.70
C ALA A 135 1.16 -21.37 -11.23
N MET A 136 0.38 -22.13 -10.46
CA MET A 136 0.79 -23.46 -9.99
C MET A 136 0.85 -24.44 -11.18
N ARG A 137 1.94 -25.18 -11.25
CA ARG A 137 2.19 -26.26 -12.21
C ARG A 137 2.38 -27.54 -11.40
N LEU A 138 1.50 -28.50 -11.62
CA LEU A 138 1.46 -29.80 -10.95
C LEU A 138 1.04 -30.88 -11.95
N ASP A 139 1.28 -32.16 -11.62
CA ASP A 139 0.94 -33.30 -12.48
C ASP A 139 -0.55 -33.66 -12.36
N GLY A 140 -1.41 -32.85 -12.97
CA GLY A 140 -2.85 -33.06 -12.94
C GLY A 140 -3.66 -31.84 -13.38
N GLU A 141 -4.95 -32.07 -13.59
CA GLU A 141 -5.89 -31.00 -13.93
C GLU A 141 -6.50 -30.39 -12.67
N ILE A 142 -6.51 -29.04 -12.61
CA ILE A 142 -7.09 -28.27 -11.53
C ILE A 142 -8.54 -27.92 -11.88
N HIS A 143 -9.48 -28.38 -11.05
CA HIS A 143 -10.90 -28.02 -11.15
C HIS A 143 -11.33 -27.13 -10.00
N TYR A 144 -12.34 -26.28 -10.25
CA TYR A 144 -12.89 -25.36 -9.26
C TYR A 144 -14.39 -25.56 -9.08
N ALA A 145 -14.82 -25.68 -7.82
CA ALA A 145 -16.24 -25.63 -7.46
C ALA A 145 -16.74 -24.18 -7.53
N GLY A 146 -17.57 -23.88 -8.55
CA GLY A 146 -18.04 -22.52 -8.83
C GLY A 146 -18.69 -21.80 -7.64
N SER A 147 -19.45 -22.51 -6.80
CA SER A 147 -20.09 -21.93 -5.62
C SER A 147 -19.08 -21.40 -4.58
N ARG A 148 -17.97 -22.12 -4.34
CA ARG A 148 -16.92 -21.70 -3.40
C ARG A 148 -16.07 -20.57 -3.99
N VAL A 149 -15.89 -20.56 -5.31
CA VAL A 149 -15.27 -19.42 -6.02
C VAL A 149 -16.12 -18.16 -5.89
N THR A 150 -17.43 -18.24 -6.10
CA THR A 150 -18.32 -17.09 -5.89
C THR A 150 -18.28 -16.62 -4.44
N LEU A 151 -18.29 -17.55 -3.48
CA LEU A 151 -18.20 -17.20 -2.05
C LEU A 151 -16.88 -16.47 -1.71
N SER A 152 -15.74 -16.95 -2.19
CA SER A 152 -14.45 -16.27 -1.95
C SER A 152 -14.43 -14.86 -2.54
N ILE A 153 -15.00 -14.66 -3.74
CA ILE A 153 -15.11 -13.34 -4.39
C ILE A 153 -15.98 -12.40 -3.54
N VAL A 154 -17.12 -12.89 -3.03
CA VAL A 154 -18.00 -12.10 -2.15
C VAL A 154 -17.25 -11.70 -0.87
N ILE A 155 -16.53 -12.64 -0.24
CA ILE A 155 -15.69 -12.35 0.93
C ILE A 155 -14.63 -11.29 0.59
N ALA A 156 -13.97 -11.40 -0.58
CA ALA A 156 -12.96 -10.43 -1.02
C ALA A 156 -13.53 -9.01 -1.13
N VAL A 157 -14.70 -8.86 -1.76
CA VAL A 157 -15.37 -7.56 -1.93
C VAL A 157 -15.81 -6.97 -0.59
N VAL A 158 -16.40 -7.78 0.28
CA VAL A 158 -16.82 -7.33 1.62
C VAL A 158 -15.59 -6.92 2.44
N ALA A 159 -14.56 -7.77 2.49
CA ALA A 159 -13.34 -7.51 3.23
C ALA A 159 -12.62 -6.24 2.75
N ALA A 160 -12.49 -6.06 1.43
CA ALA A 160 -11.88 -4.87 0.85
C ALA A 160 -12.69 -3.60 1.15
N THR A 161 -14.02 -3.68 1.07
CA THR A 161 -14.92 -2.55 1.40
C THR A 161 -14.78 -2.16 2.88
N VAL A 162 -14.77 -3.14 3.79
CA VAL A 162 -14.56 -2.91 5.22
C VAL A 162 -13.17 -2.34 5.49
N ALA A 163 -12.12 -2.87 4.85
CA ALA A 163 -10.76 -2.35 4.97
C ALA A 163 -10.66 -0.88 4.56
N LEU A 164 -11.25 -0.49 3.42
CA LEU A 164 -11.29 0.91 2.98
C LEU A 164 -12.15 1.79 3.89
N TRP A 165 -13.19 1.25 4.51
CA TRP A 165 -13.91 1.99 5.53
C TRP A 165 -13.05 2.21 6.80
N LEU A 166 -12.28 1.21 7.22
CA LEU A 166 -11.38 1.30 8.38
C LEU A 166 -10.27 2.33 8.15
N THR A 167 -9.70 2.42 6.94
CA THR A 167 -8.70 3.46 6.61
C THR A 167 -9.26 4.88 6.78
N LEU A 168 -10.58 5.07 6.73
CA LEU A 168 -11.25 6.36 6.88
C LEU A 168 -11.76 6.66 8.30
N VAL A 169 -11.99 5.66 9.15
CA VAL A 169 -12.53 5.87 10.52
C VAL A 169 -11.45 5.76 11.58
N VAL A 170 -10.51 4.84 11.40
CA VAL A 170 -9.55 4.49 12.44
C VAL A 170 -8.43 5.52 12.53
N ARG A 171 -8.07 5.92 13.76
CA ARG A 171 -6.96 6.84 14.05
C ARG A 171 -6.12 6.43 15.26
N LYS A 172 -6.73 5.81 16.26
CA LYS A 172 -6.05 5.44 17.52
C LYS A 172 -5.16 4.19 17.30
N PRO A 173 -3.91 4.17 17.79
CA PRO A 173 -2.98 3.04 17.59
C PRO A 173 -3.57 1.68 17.99
N ALA A 174 -4.23 1.59 19.13
CA ALA A 174 -4.87 0.35 19.59
C ALA A 174 -5.96 -0.14 18.62
N VAL A 175 -6.77 0.78 18.07
CA VAL A 175 -7.83 0.43 17.12
C VAL A 175 -7.24 0.04 15.77
N ILE A 176 -6.13 0.67 15.34
CA ILE A 176 -5.38 0.27 14.15
C ILE A 176 -4.90 -1.18 14.30
N PHE A 177 -4.30 -1.51 15.44
CA PHE A 177 -3.80 -2.85 15.71
C PHE A 177 -4.92 -3.90 15.68
N ILE A 178 -6.04 -3.65 16.38
CA ILE A 178 -7.21 -4.54 16.36
C ILE A 178 -7.77 -4.68 14.94
N SER A 179 -7.85 -3.57 14.19
CA SER A 179 -8.32 -3.58 12.80
C SER A 179 -7.42 -4.44 11.91
N ALA A 180 -6.11 -4.38 12.10
CA ALA A 180 -5.16 -5.19 11.36
C ALA A 180 -5.31 -6.70 11.64
N LEU A 181 -5.59 -7.08 12.90
CA LEU A 181 -5.91 -8.47 13.26
C LEU A 181 -7.16 -8.96 12.53
N VAL A 182 -8.24 -8.18 12.58
CA VAL A 182 -9.51 -8.51 11.90
C VAL A 182 -9.33 -8.59 10.38
N MET A 183 -8.59 -7.65 9.80
CA MET A 183 -8.26 -7.69 8.38
C MET A 183 -7.46 -8.94 8.04
N GLY A 184 -6.48 -9.33 8.85
CA GLY A 184 -5.74 -10.57 8.65
C GLY A 184 -6.64 -11.81 8.58
N ILE A 185 -7.64 -11.89 9.47
CA ILE A 185 -8.64 -12.97 9.46
C ILE A 185 -9.43 -12.94 8.15
N ALA A 186 -9.87 -11.76 7.71
CA ALA A 186 -10.67 -11.62 6.50
C ALA A 186 -9.88 -12.01 5.23
N VAL A 187 -8.62 -11.57 5.09
CA VAL A 187 -7.79 -11.90 3.93
C VAL A 187 -7.46 -13.41 3.90
N ASN A 188 -7.11 -14.00 5.04
CA ASN A 188 -6.89 -15.46 5.13
C ASN A 188 -8.18 -16.25 4.89
N GLY A 189 -9.32 -15.78 5.42
CA GLY A 189 -10.62 -16.39 5.21
C GLY A 189 -11.01 -16.43 3.73
N MET A 190 -10.79 -15.33 3.00
CA MET A 190 -10.96 -15.31 1.54
C MET A 190 -10.06 -16.37 0.88
N HIS A 191 -8.77 -16.35 1.20
CA HIS A 191 -7.77 -17.23 0.59
C HIS A 191 -8.11 -18.70 0.80
N PHE A 192 -8.33 -19.13 2.05
CA PHE A 192 -8.63 -20.52 2.36
C PHE A 192 -10.01 -20.95 1.83
N THR A 193 -10.98 -20.04 1.73
CA THR A 193 -12.25 -20.32 1.02
C THR A 193 -11.98 -20.58 -0.46
N GLY A 194 -11.14 -19.77 -1.11
CA GLY A 194 -10.74 -19.96 -2.50
C GLY A 194 -9.97 -21.28 -2.72
N MET A 195 -9.04 -21.60 -1.83
CA MET A 195 -8.31 -22.88 -1.83
C MET A 195 -9.26 -24.07 -1.67
N SER A 196 -10.26 -23.97 -0.80
CA SER A 196 -11.25 -25.05 -0.61
C SER A 196 -12.13 -25.31 -1.84
N ALA A 197 -12.12 -24.40 -2.81
CA ALA A 197 -12.80 -24.59 -4.09
C ALA A 197 -12.03 -25.52 -5.04
N MET A 198 -10.74 -25.70 -4.83
CA MET A 198 -9.84 -26.43 -5.72
C MET A 198 -9.87 -27.94 -5.45
N SER A 199 -9.89 -28.73 -6.53
CA SER A 199 -9.64 -30.16 -6.52
C SER A 199 -8.70 -30.53 -7.65
N VAL A 200 -7.80 -31.48 -7.42
CA VAL A 200 -6.84 -31.96 -8.42
C VAL A 200 -7.22 -33.37 -8.85
N THR A 201 -7.34 -33.57 -10.16
CA THR A 201 -7.39 -34.90 -10.76
C THR A 201 -5.98 -35.25 -11.20
N GLU A 202 -5.36 -36.25 -10.55
CA GLU A 202 -4.02 -36.71 -10.92
C GLU A 202 -4.01 -37.28 -12.34
N GLU A 203 -3.06 -36.86 -13.14
CA GLU A 203 -2.73 -37.50 -14.41
C GLU A 203 -1.29 -38.00 -14.34
N GLN A 204 -1.04 -39.23 -14.80
CA GLN A 204 0.32 -39.77 -14.88
C GLN A 204 1.08 -39.11 -16.04
N HIS A 205 1.68 -37.95 -15.78
CA HIS A 205 2.61 -37.32 -16.70
C HIS A 205 4.04 -37.83 -16.44
N PHE A 206 4.63 -38.47 -17.45
CA PHE A 206 6.05 -38.83 -17.46
C PHE A 206 6.87 -37.67 -18.06
N GLY A 207 7.24 -36.70 -17.23
CA GLY A 207 8.08 -35.56 -17.65
C GLY A 207 8.39 -34.59 -16.50
N ALA A 208 9.49 -33.85 -16.61
CA ALA A 208 9.83 -32.84 -15.59
C ALA A 208 8.91 -31.61 -15.72
N ILE A 209 8.17 -31.28 -14.66
CA ILE A 209 7.39 -30.04 -14.59
C ILE A 209 8.34 -28.84 -14.66
N LYS A 210 8.14 -27.97 -15.65
CA LYS A 210 8.89 -26.71 -15.79
C LYS A 210 8.34 -25.65 -14.83
N GLY A 211 9.24 -24.89 -14.22
CA GLY A 211 8.89 -23.75 -13.37
C GLY A 211 9.82 -23.61 -12.18
N ALA A 212 9.65 -22.52 -11.45
CA ALA A 212 10.43 -22.26 -10.24
C ALA A 212 9.95 -23.18 -9.10
N SER A 213 10.88 -23.67 -8.27
CA SER A 213 10.50 -24.37 -7.04
C SER A 213 10.03 -23.37 -5.98
N ALA A 214 9.22 -23.85 -5.05
CA ALA A 214 8.87 -23.15 -3.81
C ALA A 214 10.09 -22.48 -3.15
N GLY A 215 11.17 -23.25 -2.93
CA GLY A 215 12.41 -22.75 -2.33
C GLY A 215 13.09 -21.64 -3.12
N SER A 216 13.09 -21.71 -4.46
CA SER A 216 13.70 -20.67 -5.30
C SER A 216 12.93 -19.34 -5.29
N LEU A 217 11.62 -19.36 -5.03
CA LEU A 217 10.79 -18.15 -4.93
C LEU A 217 10.74 -17.59 -3.51
N LEU A 218 10.90 -18.44 -2.48
CA LEU A 218 10.89 -18.02 -1.07
C LEU A 218 11.94 -16.95 -0.77
N VAL A 219 13.18 -17.13 -1.22
CA VAL A 219 14.29 -16.21 -0.95
C VAL A 219 14.02 -14.81 -1.52
N PRO A 220 13.78 -14.62 -2.83
CA PRO A 220 13.55 -13.29 -3.38
C PRO A 220 12.30 -12.63 -2.78
N ILE A 221 11.22 -13.39 -2.54
CA ILE A 221 10.00 -12.85 -1.92
C ILE A 221 10.27 -12.41 -0.48
N GLY A 222 10.95 -13.23 0.31
CA GLY A 222 11.35 -12.90 1.69
C GLY A 222 12.20 -11.63 1.74
N VAL A 223 13.18 -11.52 0.84
CA VAL A 223 14.03 -10.32 0.71
C VAL A 223 13.18 -9.10 0.38
N THR A 224 12.30 -9.15 -0.62
CA THR A 224 11.43 -8.04 -0.99
C THR A 224 10.54 -7.60 0.18
N VAL A 225 9.97 -8.55 0.92
CA VAL A 225 9.12 -8.25 2.09
C VAL A 225 9.91 -7.59 3.21
N VAL A 226 11.10 -8.09 3.52
CA VAL A 226 11.98 -7.51 4.54
C VAL A 226 12.34 -6.07 4.16
N PHE A 227 12.77 -5.83 2.93
CA PHE A 227 13.08 -4.47 2.46
C PHE A 227 11.84 -3.56 2.42
N ALA A 228 10.66 -4.08 2.07
CA ALA A 228 9.42 -3.31 2.11
C ALA A 228 9.06 -2.90 3.55
N ILE A 229 9.20 -3.81 4.52
CA ILE A 229 8.95 -3.51 5.93
C ILE A 229 9.97 -2.51 6.45
N LEU A 230 11.26 -2.72 6.20
CA LEU A 230 12.33 -1.80 6.63
C LEU A 230 12.15 -0.41 6.01
N GLY A 231 11.83 -0.35 4.71
CA GLY A 231 11.55 0.91 4.02
C GLY A 231 10.33 1.64 4.60
N MET A 232 9.27 0.90 4.93
CA MET A 232 8.10 1.48 5.60
C MET A 232 8.44 1.98 7.01
N VAL A 233 9.16 1.19 7.81
CA VAL A 233 9.58 1.62 9.17
C VAL A 233 10.47 2.86 9.08
N TYR A 234 11.43 2.87 8.16
CA TYR A 234 12.27 4.04 7.90
C TYR A 234 11.43 5.26 7.49
N ALA A 235 10.48 5.10 6.58
CA ALA A 235 9.59 6.19 6.17
C ALA A 235 8.74 6.72 7.34
N LEU A 236 8.30 5.86 8.26
CA LEU A 236 7.59 6.27 9.47
C LEU A 236 8.47 7.03 10.45
N MET A 237 9.74 6.64 10.58
CA MET A 237 10.71 7.30 11.45
C MET A 237 11.22 8.63 10.86
N ALA A 238 11.36 8.70 9.53
CA ALA A 238 11.78 9.91 8.81
C ALA A 238 10.63 10.91 8.59
N ALA A 239 9.39 10.50 8.84
CA ALA A 239 8.23 11.39 8.71
C ALA A 239 8.33 12.52 9.75
N PRO A 240 8.29 13.81 9.33
CA PRO A 240 8.38 14.93 10.26
C PRO A 240 7.31 14.84 11.35
N SER A 241 7.71 15.03 12.61
CA SER A 241 6.79 15.12 13.74
C SER A 241 5.96 16.40 13.66
N GLU A 242 4.89 16.48 14.46
CA GLU A 242 4.10 17.73 14.55
C GLU A 242 4.95 18.89 15.07
N GLU A 243 5.91 18.61 15.96
CA GLU A 243 6.88 19.59 16.45
C GLU A 243 7.83 20.06 15.34
N ASP A 244 8.36 19.14 14.54
CA ASP A 244 9.23 19.48 13.39
C ASP A 244 8.48 20.36 12.38
N ARG A 245 7.21 20.06 12.15
CA ARG A 245 6.33 20.83 11.25
C ARG A 245 6.04 22.22 11.81
N ALA A 246 5.69 22.32 13.09
CA ALA A 246 5.45 23.60 13.75
C ALA A 246 6.71 24.47 13.77
N ALA A 247 7.88 23.87 14.02
CA ALA A 247 9.16 24.55 13.95
C ALA A 247 9.47 25.05 12.53
N SER A 248 9.18 24.25 11.50
CA SER A 248 9.36 24.61 10.09
C SER A 248 8.47 25.78 9.68
N GLU A 249 7.20 25.76 10.07
CA GLU A 249 6.24 26.84 9.81
C GLU A 249 6.64 28.13 10.52
N PHE A 250 7.06 28.03 11.79
CA PHE A 250 7.55 29.17 12.57
C PHE A 250 8.80 29.79 11.93
N LEU A 251 9.76 28.96 11.51
CA LEU A 251 10.98 29.43 10.86
C LEU A 251 10.66 30.13 9.52
N LYS A 252 9.78 29.54 8.71
CA LYS A 252 9.34 30.12 7.44
C LYS A 252 8.67 31.49 7.65
N ALA A 253 7.72 31.58 8.59
CA ALA A 253 7.06 32.84 8.91
C ALA A 253 8.05 33.93 9.36
N ARG A 254 9.09 33.56 10.11
CA ARG A 254 10.13 34.49 10.57
C ARG A 254 11.05 34.94 9.44
N ILE A 255 11.38 34.06 8.48
CA ILE A 255 12.14 34.42 7.28
C ILE A 255 11.32 35.39 6.43
N ASP A 256 10.05 35.07 6.16
CA ASP A 256 9.17 35.91 5.35
C ASP A 256 8.99 37.32 5.97
N ALA A 257 8.83 37.39 7.30
CA ALA A 257 8.76 38.66 8.02
C ALA A 257 10.05 39.49 7.89
N ARG A 258 11.22 38.85 7.99
CA ARG A 258 12.52 39.52 7.79
C ARG A 258 12.69 40.03 6.36
N MET A 259 12.34 39.22 5.38
CA MET A 259 12.40 39.60 3.96
C MET A 259 11.47 40.79 3.67
N ALA A 260 10.25 40.77 4.21
CA ALA A 260 9.32 41.88 4.08
C ALA A 260 9.83 43.17 4.75
N GLN A 261 10.47 43.07 5.91
CA GLN A 261 11.08 44.21 6.60
C GLN A 261 12.24 44.80 5.79
N GLN A 262 13.12 43.95 5.26
CA GLN A 262 14.23 44.39 4.39
C GLN A 262 13.72 45.06 3.12
N ALA A 263 12.68 44.51 2.48
CA ALA A 263 12.06 45.10 1.30
C ALA A 263 11.45 46.49 1.61
N ARG A 264 10.77 46.64 2.75
CA ARG A 264 10.24 47.94 3.21
C ARG A 264 11.36 48.96 3.47
N GLN A 265 12.44 48.55 4.11
CA GLN A 265 13.60 49.41 4.36
C GLN A 265 14.28 49.85 3.06
N ALA A 266 14.46 48.94 2.11
CA ALA A 266 15.02 49.26 0.79
C ALA A 266 14.13 50.25 0.03
N ALA A 267 12.81 50.07 0.06
CA ALA A 267 11.86 51.01 -0.55
C ALA A 267 11.91 52.41 0.10
N GLN A 268 12.01 52.48 1.43
CA GLN A 268 12.15 53.75 2.15
C GLN A 268 13.45 54.47 1.77
N GLN A 269 14.58 53.75 1.70
CA GLN A 269 15.87 54.31 1.28
C GLN A 269 15.87 54.80 -0.17
N ALA A 270 15.18 54.09 -1.07
CA ALA A 270 15.02 54.54 -2.45
C ALA A 270 14.19 55.84 -2.53
N SER A 271 13.10 55.93 -1.75
CA SER A 271 12.28 57.14 -1.70
C SER A 271 13.02 58.34 -1.12
N SER A 272 13.85 58.15 -0.08
CA SER A 272 14.62 59.24 0.53
C SER A 272 15.78 59.73 -0.34
N ARG A 273 16.39 58.85 -1.15
CA ARG A 273 17.34 59.27 -2.19
C ARG A 273 16.67 60.08 -3.31
N GLY A 274 15.44 59.74 -3.69
CA GLY A 274 14.67 60.47 -4.68
C GLY A 274 14.30 61.89 -4.24
N THR A 275 14.01 62.13 -2.96
CA THR A 275 13.72 63.46 -2.42
C THR A 275 14.96 64.34 -2.24
N LEU A 276 16.13 63.77 -1.93
CA LEU A 276 17.38 64.54 -1.81
C LEU A 276 17.99 64.92 -3.17
N GLY A 277 17.70 64.19 -4.24
CA GLY A 277 18.20 64.48 -5.60
C GLY A 277 17.47 65.61 -6.34
N ASN A 278 16.32 66.07 -5.83
CA ASN A 278 15.48 67.09 -6.49
C ASN A 278 15.58 68.49 -5.84
N GLY A 279 16.59 68.70 -5.00
CA GLY A 279 16.95 70.02 -4.48
C GLY A 279 17.54 70.89 -5.59
N ASN A 280 16.68 71.65 -6.26
CA ASN A 280 17.06 72.63 -7.27
C ASN A 280 17.83 73.76 -6.56
N TRP A 281 19.17 73.66 -6.50
CA TRP A 281 20.05 74.70 -5.96
C TRP A 281 20.08 75.89 -6.93
N THR A 282 19.09 76.78 -6.83
CA THR A 282 19.16 78.07 -7.53
C THR A 282 20.21 78.95 -6.83
N TYR A 283 21.41 79.00 -7.42
CA TYR A 283 22.48 79.92 -7.06
C TYR A 283 21.98 81.36 -7.28
N ARG A 284 21.57 82.02 -6.21
CA ARG A 284 21.12 83.42 -6.26
C ARG A 284 22.34 84.32 -6.14
N ASP A 285 22.58 85.02 -7.23
CA ASP A 285 23.66 85.96 -7.50
C ASP A 285 23.88 86.97 -6.36
N ARG A 286 25.12 87.07 -5.88
CA ARG A 286 25.56 88.08 -4.92
C ARG A 286 26.29 89.17 -5.72
N GLY A 287 25.51 90.07 -6.31
CA GLY A 287 25.99 91.28 -6.95
C GLY A 287 25.38 92.52 -6.29
N GLN A 288 26.24 93.51 -6.04
CA GLN A 288 26.00 94.88 -5.53
C GLN A 288 26.19 95.07 -4.02
N GLN A 289 27.44 95.43 -3.66
CA GLN A 289 27.80 96.80 -3.24
C GLN A 289 29.24 97.09 -3.67
#